data_AF-A0A351TGV8-F1
#
_entry.id   AF-A0A351TGV8-F1
#
_cell.length_a   1.000
_cell.length_b   1.000
_cell.length_c   1.000
_cell.angle_alpha   90.00
_cell.angle_beta   90.00
_cell.angle_gamma   90.00
#
_symmetry.space_group_name_H-M   'P 1'
#
loop_
_entity.id
_entity.type
_entity.pdbx_description
1 polymer ?
#
loop_
_entity_poly.entity_id
_entity_poly.type
_entity_poly.pdbx_seq_one_letter_code
_entity_poly.pdbx_strand_id
1 'polypeptide(L)' 'DYCQVCGFDGEIQIVEDDGKLVWECPHCHNRDQSKLNVARRTCGYIGTQFWNQGRTQEIKDRVLHL' A
#
# COMPACT_ATOMS: atom_id res chain seq x y z
N ASP A 1 7.39 -0.96 3.77
CA ASP A 1 6.23 -1.81 4.10
C ASP A 1 6.71 -3.24 4.21
N TYR A 2 5.89 -4.09 4.81
CA TYR A 2 6.26 -5.48 5.04
C TYR A 2 5.10 -6.44 4.75
N CYS A 3 5.41 -7.54 4.08
CA CYS A 3 4.48 -8.65 3.88
C CYS A 3 4.84 -9.80 4.81
N GLN A 4 3.97 -10.12 5.77
CA GLN A 4 4.20 -11.22 6.71
C GLN A 4 4.07 -12.61 6.07
N VAL A 5 3.50 -12.71 4.86
CA VAL A 5 3.29 -13.99 4.16
C VAL A 5 4.58 -14.48 3.50
N CYS A 6 5.26 -13.61 2.75
CA CYS A 6 6.47 -13.96 2.01
C CYS A 6 7.75 -13.32 2.56
N GLY A 7 7.64 -12.46 3.57
CA GLY A 7 8.77 -11.73 4.14
C GLY A 7 9.27 -10.58 3.27
N PHE A 8 8.51 -10.15 2.25
CA PHE A 8 8.89 -9.03 1.39
C PHE A 8 8.98 -7.75 2.20
N ASP A 9 10.16 -7.12 2.17
CA ASP A 9 10.45 -5.81 2.74
C ASP A 9 10.71 -4.83 1.60
N GLY A 10 9.80 -3.89 1.40
CA GLY A 10 9.82 -3.00 0.25
C GLY A 10 8.56 -2.14 0.16
N GLU A 11 8.32 -1.55 -1.01
CA GLU A 11 7.12 -0.74 -1.24
C GLU A 11 5.97 -1.61 -1.77
N ILE A 12 4.91 -1.76 -0.97
CA ILE A 12 3.68 -2.43 -1.41
C ILE A 12 2.98 -1.55 -2.44
N GLN A 13 2.54 -2.18 -3.53
CA GLN A 13 1.96 -1.49 -4.67
C GLN A 13 0.44 -1.39 -4.51
N ILE A 14 -0.13 -0.35 -5.11
CA ILE A 14 -1.57 -0.15 -5.20
C ILE A 14 -2.00 -0.59 -6.59
N VAL A 15 -2.78 -1.66 -6.68
CA VAL A 15 -3.33 -2.19 -7.93
C VAL A 15 -4.81 -1.87 -8.03
N GLU A 16 -5.32 -1.76 -9.26
CA GLU A 16 -6.75 -1.59 -9.52
C GLU A 16 -7.39 -2.95 -9.74
N ASP A 17 -8.39 -3.28 -8.94
CA ASP A 17 -9.12 -4.54 -8.96
C ASP A 17 -10.62 -4.23 -8.90
N ASP A 18 -11.35 -4.56 -9.97
CA ASP A 18 -12.81 -4.35 -10.10
C ASP A 18 -13.27 -2.92 -9.75
N GLY A 19 -12.53 -1.91 -10.23
CA GLY A 19 -12.82 -0.50 -9.98
C GLY A 19 -12.48 0.00 -8.57
N LYS A 20 -11.78 -0.81 -7.77
CA LYS A 20 -11.28 -0.43 -6.44
C LYS A 20 -9.76 -0.45 -6.40
N LEU A 21 -9.18 0.45 -5.63
CA LEU A 21 -7.75 0.47 -5.33
C LEU A 21 -7.48 -0.44 -4.13
N VAL A 22 -6.65 -1.46 -4.36
CA VAL A 22 -6.27 -2.45 -3.35
C VAL A 22 -4.76 -2.50 -3.20
N TRP A 23 -4.31 -2.73 -1.97
CA TRP A 23 -2.89 -2.90 -1.65
C TRP A 23 -2.48 -4.34 -1.93
N GLU A 24 -1.46 -4.52 -2.76
CA GLU A 24 -1.00 -5.84 -3.19
C GLU A 24 0.52 -5.94 -3.04
N CYS A 25 0.97 -7.05 -2.44
CA CYS A 25 2.39 -7.36 -2.38
C CYS A 25 2.92 -7.71 -3.78
N PRO A 26 3.96 -7.02 -4.28
CA PRO A 26 4.49 -7.27 -5.62
C PRO A 26 5.21 -8.62 -5.75
N HIS A 27 5.56 -9.27 -4.63
CA HIS A 27 6.29 -10.53 -4.63
C HIS A 27 5.40 -11.77 -4.60
N CYS A 28 4.30 -11.74 -3.83
CA CYS A 28 3.42 -12.91 -3.65
C CYS A 28 1.94 -12.63 -3.94
N HIS A 29 1.61 -11.41 -4.38
CA HIS A 29 0.24 -10.95 -4.64
C HIS A 29 -0.68 -11.06 -3.42
N ASN A 30 -0.12 -11.06 -2.20
CA ASN A 30 -0.93 -11.04 -0.98
C ASN A 30 -1.71 -9.71 -0.88
N ARG A 31 -3.03 -9.83 -0.67
CA ARG A 31 -3.98 -8.73 -0.46
C ARG A 31 -4.59 -8.72 0.94
N ASP A 32 -4.20 -9.68 1.80
CA ASP A 32 -4.71 -9.78 3.16
C ASP A 32 -4.14 -8.65 4.05
N GLN A 33 -5.00 -7.69 4.38
CA GLN A 33 -4.68 -6.52 5.20
C GLN A 33 -4.19 -6.90 6.61
N SER A 34 -4.55 -8.06 7.15
CA SER A 34 -4.10 -8.48 8.49
C SER A 34 -2.63 -8.91 8.51
N LYS A 35 -2.11 -9.36 7.36
CA LYS A 35 -0.74 -9.85 7.17
C LYS A 35 0.13 -8.89 6.35
N LEU A 36 -0.39 -7.69 6.08
CA LEU A 36 0.26 -6.68 5.27
C LEU A 36 0.42 -5.41 6.11
N ASN A 37 1.66 -5.00 6.32
CA ASN A 37 1.99 -3.81 7.08
C ASN A 37 2.40 -2.71 6.10
N VAL A 38 1.48 -1.80 5.81
CA VAL A 38 1.75 -0.64 4.95
C VAL A 38 1.95 0.58 5.85
N ALA A 39 3.07 1.27 5.66
CA ALA A 39 3.34 2.54 6.32
C ALA A 39 3.58 3.63 5.27
N ARG A 40 2.79 4.70 5.30
CA ARG A 40 2.95 5.83 4.39
C ARG A 40 2.98 7.14 5.17
N ARG A 41 3.79 8.06 4.68
CA ARG A 41 3.80 9.44 5.16
C ARG A 41 2.75 10.24 4.41
N THR A 42 1.75 10.72 5.12
CA THR A 42 0.66 11.51 4.55
C THR A 42 0.46 12.77 5.36
N CYS A 43 0.55 13.93 4.69
CA CYS A 43 0.36 15.26 5.31
C CYS A 43 1.22 15.47 6.58
N GLY A 44 2.47 15.00 6.57
CA GLY A 44 3.42 15.18 7.68
C GLY A 44 3.46 14.06 8.73
N TYR A 45 2.49 13.13 8.72
CA TYR A 45 2.41 12.03 9.70
C TYR A 45 2.64 10.67 9.05
N ILE A 46 3.19 9.72 9.81
CA ILE A 46 3.30 8.32 9.39
C ILE A 46 2.04 7.58 9.87
N GLY A 47 1.25 7.09 8.92
CA GLY A 47 0.12 6.21 9.20
C GLY A 47 0.49 4.76 8.90
N THR A 48 -0.01 3.84 9.73
CA THR A 48 0.16 2.38 9.57
C THR A 48 -1.17 1.65 9.31
N GLN A 49 -2.28 2.39 9.29
CA GLN A 49 -3.59 1.87 8.95
C GLN A 49 -3.88 2.06 7.46
N PHE A 50 -4.71 1.17 6.91
CA PHE A 50 -5.21 1.31 5.55
C PHE A 50 -6.08 2.55 5.39
N TRP A 51 -5.88 3.26 4.28
CA TRP A 51 -6.63 4.46 3.94
C TRP A 51 -7.91 4.11 3.19
N ASN A 52 -8.85 5.07 3.16
CA ASN A 52 -10.02 4.97 2.30
C ASN A 52 -9.62 5.09 0.81
N GLN A 53 -10.57 4.82 -0.09
CA GLN A 53 -10.32 4.78 -1.54
C GLN A 53 -9.76 6.09 -2.09
N GLY A 54 -10.35 7.23 -1.71
CA GLY A 54 -9.89 8.55 -2.18
C GLY A 54 -8.45 8.85 -1.76
N ARG A 55 -8.08 8.57 -0.50
CA ARG A 55 -6.72 8.82 -0.03
C ARG A 55 -5.72 7.80 -0.54
N THR A 56 -6.16 6.58 -0.84
CA THR A 56 -5.34 5.58 -1.54
C THR A 56 -5.02 6.06 -2.96
N GLN A 57 -5.98 6.69 -3.66
CA GLN A 57 -5.76 7.32 -4.96
C GLN A 57 -4.76 8.48 -4.86
N GLU A 58 -4.94 9.39 -3.90
CA GLU A 58 -4.00 10.50 -3.65
C GLU A 58 -2.58 10.02 -3.33
N ILE A 59 -2.42 8.84 -2.72
CA ILE A 59 -1.11 8.25 -2.46
C ILE A 59 -0.52 7.63 -3.74
N LYS A 60 -1.34 6.95 -4.55
CA LYS A 60 -0.94 6.34 -5.82
C LYS A 60 -0.45 7.38 -6.84
N ASP A 61 -1.10 8.53 -6.91
CA ASP A 61 -0.75 9.59 -7.87
C ASP A 61 0.51 10.40 -7.48
N ARG A 62 1.12 10.11 -6.32
CA ARG A 62 2.36 10.76 -5.92
C ARG A 62 3.52 10.19 -6.70
N VAL A 63 4.20 11.07 -7.42
CA VAL A 63 5.46 10.74 -8.08
C VAL A 63 6.63 11.07 -7.15
N LEU A 64 7.61 10.16 -7.13
CA LEU A 64 8.91 10.45 -6.54
C LEU A 64 9.70 11.31 -7.52
N HIS A 65 9.91 12.58 -7.18
CA HIS A 65 10.87 13.42 -7.90
C HIS A 65 12.28 13.05 -7.39
N LEU A 66 13.09 12.42 -8.24
CA LEU A 66 14.45 11.96 -7.94
C LEU A 66 15.48 13.07 -8.14
#